data_AF-A0A964NR94-F1
#
_entry.id   AF-A0A964NR94-F1
#
_cell.length_a   1.000
_cell.length_b   1.000
_cell.length_c   1.000
_cell.angle_alpha   90.00
_cell.angle_beta   90.00
_cell.angle_gamma   90.00
#
_symmetry.space_group_name_H-M   'P 1'
#
loop_
_entity.id
_entity.type
_entity.pdbx_description
1 polymer ?
#
loop_
_entity_poly.entity_id
_entity_poly.type
_entity_poly.pdbx_seq_one_letter_code
_entity_poly.pdbx_strand_id
1 'polypeptide(L)'
;MDHSEGGRSLRRHAEPKPRAAPIAAVAAKPFPDIDPAIFDVARLAEAFGVIDADARSFLQGFLDAVPGMVGTIEAALASRDLAAGRDAAHALKGAARSAGAVRLGQLASDLQDVLDAEDYDTAGLLHGLLDTTYQELVGATQSLR
;
A
#
# COMPACT_ATOMS: atom_id res chain seq x y z
N MET A 1 53.04 5.74 -30.14
CA MET A 1 52.43 6.95 -29.54
C MET A 1 51.63 7.62 -30.64
N ASP A 2 50.30 7.76 -30.61
CA ASP A 2 49.37 7.89 -29.50
C ASP A 2 47.98 7.35 -29.96
N HIS A 3 47.45 6.37 -29.24
CA HIS A 3 46.03 6.01 -29.28
C HIS A 3 45.48 6.48 -27.92
N SER A 4 44.67 7.53 -27.91
CA SER A 4 43.89 7.91 -26.73
C SER A 4 42.40 7.80 -27.04
N GLU A 5 41.83 6.71 -26.54
CA GLU A 5 40.42 6.51 -26.31
C GLU A 5 39.89 7.47 -25.24
N GLY A 6 38.57 7.74 -25.23
CA GLY A 6 37.99 8.39 -24.05
C GLY A 6 36.56 8.91 -24.18
N GLY A 7 35.58 8.01 -24.16
CA GLY A 7 34.40 8.19 -23.30
C GLY A 7 33.31 9.17 -23.72
N ARG A 8 32.50 8.78 -24.71
CA ARG A 8 31.10 9.24 -24.84
C ARG A 8 30.27 8.72 -23.66
N SER A 9 30.01 9.56 -22.66
CA SER A 9 29.04 9.24 -21.59
C SER A 9 27.62 9.62 -22.03
N LEU A 10 26.95 8.63 -22.60
CA LEU A 10 25.50 8.58 -22.80
C LEU A 10 24.82 8.65 -21.43
N ARG A 11 24.10 9.73 -21.15
CA ARG A 11 23.16 9.77 -20.02
C ARG A 11 21.99 8.85 -20.37
N ARG A 12 21.98 7.66 -19.76
CA ARG A 12 20.93 6.67 -19.87
C ARG A 12 19.60 7.25 -19.41
N HIS A 13 18.58 6.93 -20.20
CA HIS A 13 17.17 7.10 -19.94
C HIS A 13 16.77 6.70 -18.52
N ALA A 14 15.96 7.54 -17.88
CA ALA A 14 15.09 7.14 -16.79
C ALA A 14 13.89 6.38 -17.39
N GLU A 15 13.82 5.08 -17.15
CA GLU A 15 12.58 4.31 -17.28
C GLU A 15 11.83 4.37 -15.93
N PRO A 16 10.56 4.82 -15.89
CA PRO A 16 9.73 4.56 -14.73
C PRO A 16 8.81 3.35 -14.96
N LYS A 17 9.02 2.37 -14.08
CA LYS A 17 8.08 1.43 -13.45
C LYS A 17 7.22 0.53 -14.36
N PRO A 18 7.52 -0.79 -14.44
CA PRO A 18 6.58 -1.73 -15.02
C PRO A 18 5.30 -1.75 -14.19
N ARG A 19 4.20 -1.33 -14.84
CA ARG A 19 2.83 -1.56 -14.39
C ARG A 19 2.64 -3.08 -14.32
N ALA A 20 2.64 -3.61 -13.10
CA ALA A 20 2.41 -5.03 -12.86
C ALA A 20 1.00 -5.39 -13.37
N ALA A 21 0.95 -6.05 -14.52
CA ALA A 21 -0.18 -6.85 -14.96
C ALA A 21 -0.13 -8.22 -14.24
N PRO A 22 -1.28 -8.87 -13.99
CA PRO A 22 -1.41 -9.92 -13.00
C PRO A 22 -0.88 -11.26 -13.55
N ILE A 23 -0.09 -11.97 -12.75
CA ILE A 23 0.26 -13.37 -13.04
C ILE A 23 -0.22 -14.28 -11.91
N ALA A 24 -1.32 -14.96 -12.23
CA ALA A 24 -1.65 -16.34 -11.89
C ALA A 24 -1.63 -16.75 -10.41
N ALA A 25 -2.82 -16.64 -9.82
CA ALA A 25 -3.47 -17.63 -8.96
C ALA A 25 -2.72 -18.97 -8.80
N VAL A 26 -2.06 -19.14 -7.66
CA VAL A 26 -1.75 -20.45 -7.10
C VAL A 26 -2.68 -20.66 -5.91
N ALA A 27 -3.63 -21.57 -6.11
CA ALA A 27 -4.65 -22.12 -5.22
C ALA A 27 -4.49 -21.85 -3.71
N ALA A 28 -4.87 -20.65 -3.25
CA ALA A 28 -5.49 -20.49 -1.95
C ALA A 28 -6.92 -21.02 -2.06
N LYS A 29 -7.41 -21.77 -1.06
CA LYS A 29 -8.85 -22.10 -0.98
C LYS A 29 -9.61 -20.78 -1.14
N PRO A 30 -10.53 -20.65 -2.12
CA PRO A 30 -11.25 -19.41 -2.29
C PRO A 30 -12.05 -19.21 -1.01
N PHE A 31 -11.75 -18.15 -0.28
CA PHE A 31 -12.70 -17.60 0.67
C PHE A 31 -13.79 -16.96 -0.21
N PRO A 32 -14.94 -17.62 -0.41
CA PRO A 32 -15.83 -17.33 -1.53
C PRO A 32 -16.50 -15.95 -1.42
N ASP A 33 -16.40 -15.29 -0.26
CA ASP A 33 -17.02 -14.00 0.04
C ASP A 33 -16.05 -12.82 0.13
N ILE A 34 -14.74 -13.03 -0.02
CA ILE A 34 -13.75 -11.94 0.12
C ILE A 34 -13.39 -11.41 -1.27
N ASP A 35 -13.68 -10.14 -1.51
CA ASP A 35 -13.27 -9.46 -2.74
C ASP A 35 -11.73 -9.29 -2.77
N PRO A 36 -11.01 -9.93 -3.71
CA PRO A 36 -9.55 -9.85 -3.80
C PRO A 36 -9.05 -8.44 -4.15
N ALA A 37 -9.91 -7.54 -4.66
CA ALA A 37 -9.56 -6.14 -4.86
C ALA A 37 -9.49 -5.37 -3.54
N ILE A 38 -10.22 -5.79 -2.52
CA ILE A 38 -10.19 -5.22 -1.16
C ILE A 38 -9.10 -5.90 -0.34
N PHE A 39 -9.13 -7.24 -0.30
CA PHE A 39 -8.22 -8.05 0.51
C PHE A 39 -7.79 -9.33 -0.21
N ASP A 40 -6.49 -9.44 -0.47
CA ASP A 40 -5.87 -10.61 -1.06
C ASP A 40 -5.42 -11.58 0.05
N VAL A 41 -6.29 -12.54 0.34
CA VAL A 41 -6.01 -13.56 1.36
C VAL A 41 -4.81 -14.44 0.98
N ALA A 42 -4.53 -14.61 -0.32
CA ALA A 42 -3.39 -15.40 -0.75
C ALA A 42 -2.07 -14.73 -0.35
N ARG A 43 -1.99 -13.38 -0.38
CA ARG A 43 -0.82 -12.64 0.11
C ARG A 43 -0.57 -12.86 1.59
N LEU A 44 -1.64 -12.83 2.40
CA LEU A 44 -1.51 -13.15 3.82
C LEU A 44 -1.05 -14.61 4.01
N ALA A 45 -1.61 -15.54 3.25
CA ALA A 45 -1.22 -16.95 3.30
C ALA A 45 0.24 -17.17 2.83
N GLU A 46 0.72 -16.44 1.83
CA GLU A 46 2.12 -16.50 1.38
C GLU A 46 3.09 -16.01 2.46
N ALA A 47 2.72 -14.97 3.21
CA ALA A 47 3.54 -14.42 4.27
C ALA A 47 3.68 -15.37 5.48
N PHE A 48 2.64 -16.14 5.80
CA PHE A 48 2.58 -17.01 6.97
C PHE A 48 2.65 -18.52 6.63
N GLY A 49 2.58 -18.89 5.36
CA GLY A 49 2.44 -20.28 4.87
C GLY A 49 1.03 -20.86 5.03
N VAL A 50 0.34 -20.54 6.13
CA VAL A 50 -1.05 -20.93 6.41
C VAL A 50 -1.78 -19.79 7.11
N ILE A 51 -3.12 -19.76 7.00
CA ILE A 51 -3.95 -18.83 7.77
C ILE A 51 -4.31 -19.48 9.11
N ASP A 52 -3.41 -19.34 10.09
CA ASP A 52 -3.55 -19.84 11.45
C ASP A 52 -3.75 -18.70 12.47
N ALA A 53 -3.63 -18.99 13.77
CA ALA A 53 -3.82 -18.00 14.83
C ALA A 53 -2.83 -16.83 14.74
N ASP A 54 -1.60 -17.07 14.27
CA ASP A 54 -0.59 -16.02 14.16
C ASP A 54 -0.90 -15.08 12.98
N ALA A 55 -1.29 -15.63 11.83
CA ALA A 55 -1.74 -14.84 10.69
C ALA A 55 -2.97 -13.97 11.03
N ARG A 56 -3.90 -14.52 11.81
CA ARG A 56 -5.09 -13.78 12.30
C ARG A 56 -4.69 -12.69 13.28
N SER A 57 -3.83 -12.99 14.25
CA SER A 57 -3.32 -12.03 15.24
C SER A 57 -2.59 -10.87 14.55
N PHE A 58 -1.78 -11.16 13.54
CA PHE A 58 -1.13 -10.14 12.70
C PHE A 58 -2.16 -9.27 11.97
N LEU A 59 -3.16 -9.89 11.33
CA LEU A 59 -4.23 -9.16 10.65
C LEU A 59 -4.98 -8.24 11.62
N GLN A 60 -5.29 -8.71 12.83
CA GLN A 60 -5.90 -7.89 13.88
C GLN A 60 -5.02 -6.69 14.24
N GLY A 61 -3.75 -6.92 14.55
CA GLY A 61 -2.81 -5.85 14.90
C GLY A 61 -2.64 -4.83 13.77
N PHE A 62 -2.68 -5.27 12.51
CA PHE A 62 -2.71 -4.37 11.37
C PHE A 62 -3.99 -3.52 11.34
N LEU A 63 -5.17 -4.15 11.47
CA LEU A 63 -6.45 -3.44 11.47
C LEU A 63 -6.55 -2.43 12.62
N ASP A 64 -5.99 -2.74 13.79
CA ASP A 64 -5.98 -1.84 14.95
C ASP A 64 -5.00 -0.66 14.76
N ALA A 65 -3.94 -0.85 13.96
CA ALA A 65 -2.94 0.18 13.69
C ALA A 65 -3.40 1.20 12.62
N VAL A 66 -4.22 0.77 11.64
CA VAL A 66 -4.64 1.63 10.52
C VAL A 66 -5.28 2.95 10.96
N PRO A 67 -6.24 2.99 11.92
CA PRO A 67 -6.83 4.25 12.37
C PRO A 67 -5.81 5.28 12.87
N GLY A 68 -4.77 4.82 13.58
CA GLY A 68 -3.69 5.71 14.06
C GLY A 68 -2.85 6.27 12.91
N MET A 69 -2.57 5.46 11.88
CA MET A 69 -1.87 5.91 10.68
C MET A 69 -2.70 6.92 9.89
N VAL A 70 -4.01 6.68 9.73
CA VAL A 70 -4.94 7.61 9.07
C VAL A 70 -5.03 8.94 9.83
N GLY A 71 -5.08 8.92 11.16
CA GLY A 71 -5.06 10.13 11.98
C GLY A 71 -3.74 10.89 11.88
N THR A 72 -2.61 10.20 11.72
CA THR A 72 -1.31 10.85 11.51
C THR A 72 -1.27 11.58 10.17
N ILE A 73 -1.82 10.97 9.12
CA ILE A 73 -1.96 11.61 7.80
C ILE A 73 -2.88 12.83 7.90
N GLU A 74 -4.00 12.74 8.62
CA GLU A 74 -4.91 13.87 8.84
C GLU A 74 -4.20 15.06 9.49
N ALA A 75 -3.46 14.81 10.58
CA ALA A 75 -2.72 15.83 11.30
C ALA A 75 -1.63 16.48 10.43
N ALA A 76 -0.95 15.68 9.61
CA ALA A 76 0.06 16.17 8.67
C ALA A 76 -0.56 17.04 7.57
N LEU A 77 -1.71 16.65 7.01
CA LEU A 77 -2.45 17.45 6.04
C LEU A 77 -2.92 18.78 6.64
N ALA A 78 -3.48 18.75 7.86
CA ALA A 78 -3.93 19.95 8.57
C ALA A 78 -2.78 20.92 8.86
N SER A 79 -1.59 20.39 9.16
CA SER A 79 -0.39 21.19 9.46
C SER A 79 0.44 21.54 8.22
N ARG A 80 0.05 21.06 7.03
CA ARG A 80 0.83 21.11 5.78
C ARG A 80 2.25 20.56 5.93
N ASP A 81 2.42 19.53 6.75
CA ASP A 81 3.69 18.82 6.92
C ASP A 81 3.79 17.70 5.89
N LEU A 82 4.39 18.02 4.74
CA LEU A 82 4.57 17.05 3.64
C LEU A 82 5.42 15.85 4.06
N ALA A 83 6.46 16.07 4.86
CA ALA A 83 7.36 15.00 5.24
C ALA A 83 6.61 13.98 6.12
N ALA A 84 5.93 14.47 7.16
CA ALA A 84 5.14 13.63 8.04
C ALA A 84 4.00 12.91 7.29
N GLY A 85 3.32 13.60 6.37
CA GLY A 85 2.24 13.01 5.58
C GLY A 85 2.74 11.91 4.65
N ARG A 86 3.85 12.15 3.94
CA ARG A 86 4.48 11.16 3.05
C ARG A 86 4.96 9.95 3.82
N ASP A 87 5.62 10.15 4.95
CA ASP A 87 6.13 9.06 5.79
C ASP A 87 4.98 8.18 6.33
N ALA A 88 3.90 8.81 6.79
CA ALA A 88 2.72 8.10 7.26
C ALA A 88 2.00 7.34 6.12
N ALA A 89 1.83 7.95 4.95
CA ALA A 89 1.28 7.28 3.77
C ALA A 89 2.17 6.12 3.30
N HIS A 90 3.49 6.30 3.34
CA HIS A 90 4.46 5.27 3.01
C HIS A 90 4.38 4.08 3.98
N ALA A 91 4.29 4.34 5.29
CA ALA A 91 4.12 3.33 6.31
C ALA A 91 2.81 2.54 6.11
N LEU A 92 1.69 3.24 5.91
CA LEU A 92 0.39 2.62 5.66
C LEU A 92 0.41 1.72 4.41
N LYS A 93 1.00 2.21 3.32
CA LYS A 93 1.19 1.45 2.07
C LYS A 93 1.99 0.17 2.29
N GLY A 94 3.10 0.26 3.03
CA GLY A 94 3.94 -0.89 3.36
C GLY A 94 3.17 -1.94 4.16
N ALA A 95 2.53 -1.50 5.25
CA ALA A 95 1.73 -2.36 6.12
C ALA A 95 0.57 -3.02 5.36
N ALA A 96 -0.17 -2.26 4.56
CA ALA A 96 -1.28 -2.76 3.75
C ALA A 96 -0.83 -3.81 2.73
N ARG A 97 0.31 -3.60 2.06
CA ARG A 97 0.86 -4.57 1.10
C ARG A 97 1.28 -5.87 1.78
N SER A 98 1.91 -5.78 2.95
CA SER A 98 2.30 -6.96 3.74
C SER A 98 1.09 -7.74 4.25
N ALA A 99 0.01 -7.04 4.63
CA ALA A 99 -1.21 -7.67 5.09
C ALA A 99 -2.10 -8.22 3.96
N GLY A 100 -1.89 -7.80 2.71
CA GLY A 100 -2.77 -8.13 1.59
C GLY A 100 -3.97 -7.18 1.44
N ALA A 101 -3.99 -6.04 2.12
CA ALA A 101 -5.02 -5.00 1.96
C ALA A 101 -4.80 -4.20 0.67
N VAL A 102 -5.24 -4.77 -0.46
CA VAL A 102 -4.94 -4.28 -1.81
C VAL A 102 -5.45 -2.85 -2.03
N ARG A 103 -6.74 -2.60 -1.83
CA ARG A 103 -7.36 -1.30 -2.08
C ARG A 103 -6.79 -0.21 -1.17
N LEU A 104 -6.65 -0.52 0.13
CA LEU A 104 -6.09 0.41 1.11
C LEU A 104 -4.63 0.75 0.78
N GLY A 105 -3.84 -0.24 0.38
CA GLY A 105 -2.44 -0.04 -0.03
C GLY A 105 -2.29 0.74 -1.33
N GLN A 106 -3.23 0.61 -2.27
CA GLN A 106 -3.25 1.43 -3.48
C GLN A 106 -3.58 2.88 -3.15
N LEU A 107 -4.63 3.11 -2.34
CA LEU A 107 -5.03 4.45 -1.94
C LEU A 107 -3.92 5.16 -1.14
N ALA A 108 -3.22 4.45 -0.26
CA ALA A 108 -2.05 4.98 0.43
C ALA A 108 -0.87 5.29 -0.52
N SER A 109 -0.71 4.52 -1.59
CA SER A 109 0.28 4.83 -2.63
C SER A 109 -0.09 6.07 -3.42
N ASP A 110 -1.34 6.21 -3.83
CA ASP A 110 -1.82 7.38 -4.57
C ASP A 110 -1.71 8.63 -3.70
N LEU A 111 -2.02 8.51 -2.40
CA LEU A 111 -1.84 9.57 -1.42
C LEU A 111 -0.39 10.00 -1.26
N GLN A 112 0.54 9.04 -1.20
CA GLN A 112 1.97 9.32 -1.19
C GLN A 112 2.38 10.10 -2.46
N ASP A 113 1.92 9.66 -3.63
CA ASP A 113 2.28 10.29 -4.92
C ASP A 113 1.73 11.73 -5.05
N VAL A 114 0.52 12.02 -4.56
CA VAL A 114 -0.03 13.40 -4.57
C VAL A 114 0.63 14.30 -3.53
N LEU A 115 1.01 13.76 -2.37
CA LEU A 115 1.83 14.48 -1.40
C LEU A 115 3.24 14.72 -1.97
N ASP A 116 3.75 13.80 -2.80
CA ASP A 116 4.99 13.97 -3.58
C ASP A 116 4.91 15.14 -4.56
N ALA A 117 3.74 15.37 -5.14
CA ALA A 117 3.43 16.47 -6.04
C ALA A 117 2.97 17.77 -5.35
N GLU A 118 2.91 17.80 -4.01
CA GLU A 118 2.42 18.94 -3.22
C GLU A 118 0.95 19.33 -3.50
N ASP A 119 0.15 18.38 -3.96
CA ASP A 119 -1.28 18.57 -4.26
C ASP A 119 -2.14 18.22 -3.03
N TYR A 120 -2.28 19.18 -2.13
CA TYR A 120 -3.01 19.04 -0.86
C TYR A 120 -4.52 18.87 -1.05
N ASP A 121 -5.09 19.49 -2.09
CA ASP A 121 -6.51 19.39 -2.37
C ASP A 121 -6.86 17.95 -2.74
N THR A 122 -6.10 17.35 -3.66
CA THR A 122 -6.26 15.93 -4.01
C THR A 122 -5.90 15.02 -2.82
N ALA A 123 -4.86 15.34 -2.06
CA ALA A 123 -4.49 14.56 -0.86
C ALA A 123 -5.62 14.51 0.19
N GLY A 124 -6.32 15.64 0.41
CA GLY A 124 -7.48 15.69 1.30
C GLY A 124 -8.65 14.84 0.80
N LEU A 125 -8.91 14.82 -0.51
CA LEU A 125 -9.93 13.95 -1.11
C LEU A 125 -9.59 12.47 -0.92
N LEU A 126 -8.34 12.08 -1.19
CA LEU A 126 -7.88 10.70 -1.01
C LEU A 126 -7.88 10.28 0.47
N HIS A 127 -7.51 11.18 1.38
CA HIS A 127 -7.60 10.93 2.82
C HIS A 127 -9.04 10.63 3.27
N GLY A 128 -10.02 11.39 2.77
CA GLY A 128 -11.44 11.11 3.05
C GLY A 128 -11.91 9.73 2.60
N LEU A 129 -11.25 9.12 1.61
CA LEU A 129 -11.54 7.76 1.14
C LEU A 129 -10.85 6.67 1.98
N LEU A 130 -9.84 7.00 2.79
CA LEU A 130 -9.08 6.03 3.59
C LEU A 130 -9.98 5.35 4.62
N ASP A 131 -10.81 6.11 5.34
CA ASP A 131 -11.71 5.55 6.35
C ASP A 131 -12.73 4.60 5.72
N THR A 132 -13.36 5.02 4.62
CA THR A 132 -14.31 4.16 3.89
C THR A 132 -13.64 2.87 3.42
N THR A 133 -12.45 2.97 2.84
CA THR A 133 -11.68 1.80 2.35
C THR A 133 -11.24 0.90 3.50
N TYR A 134 -10.93 1.48 4.67
CA TYR A 134 -10.62 0.72 5.87
C TYR A 134 -11.85 -0.04 6.40
N GLN A 135 -13.02 0.59 6.44
CA GLN A 135 -14.26 -0.11 6.85
C GLN A 135 -14.63 -1.26 5.91
N GLU A 136 -14.45 -1.07 4.59
CA GLU A 136 -14.60 -2.14 3.60
C GLU A 136 -13.65 -3.31 3.89
N LEU A 137 -12.39 -3.03 4.21
CA LEU A 137 -11.40 -4.05 4.58
C LEU A 137 -11.79 -4.77 5.87
N VAL A 138 -12.23 -4.04 6.90
CA VAL A 138 -12.72 -4.65 8.16
C VAL A 138 -13.88 -5.58 7.86
N GLY A 139 -14.83 -5.17 7.01
CA GLY A 139 -15.95 -5.99 6.54
C GLY A 139 -15.50 -7.24 5.80
N ALA A 140 -14.61 -7.10 4.81
CA ALA A 140 -14.10 -8.19 4.00
C ALA A 140 -13.32 -9.23 4.83
N THR A 141 -12.70 -8.81 5.93
CA THR A 141 -11.91 -9.70 6.78
C THR A 141 -12.68 -10.31 7.95
N GLN A 142 -13.99 -10.00 8.14
CA GLN A 142 -14.78 -10.51 9.27
C GLN A 142 -14.76 -12.04 9.38
N SER A 143 -14.83 -12.74 8.25
CA SER A 143 -14.81 -14.21 8.20
C SER A 143 -13.44 -14.83 8.56
N LEU A 144 -12.38 -14.01 8.63
CA LEU A 144 -11.02 -14.41 8.98
C LEU A 144 -10.63 -14.01 10.41
N ARG A 145 -11.48 -13.26 11.13
CA ARG A 145 -11.27 -12.93 12.53
C ARG A 145 -11.76 -14.07 13.42
#